data_AF-A0A354UBY4-F1
#
_entry.id   AF-A0A354UBY4-F1
#
_cell.length_a   1.000
_cell.length_b   1.000
_cell.length_c   1.000
_cell.angle_alpha   90.00
_cell.angle_beta   90.00
_cell.angle_gamma   90.00
#
_symmetry.space_group_name_H-M   'P 1'
#
loop_
_entity.id
_entity.type
_entity.pdbx_description
1 polymer ?
#
loop_
_entity_poly.entity_id
_entity_poly.type
_entity_poly.pdbx_seq_one_letter_code
_entity_poly.pdbx_strand_id
1 'polypeptide(L)'
;LFSAMLFCGCGKRAPEPPRVRMTLVLDILDNVAAGKHREALAQIRRYKELDQTNVFVAELENIERANIHIGEAENALQQQDQAGAERAIREAIRVVGPVPELTKAANDLRLLAELEMLAYRIEQPENSAELAANLELFRQKAAAFPDNLAFLGYTDKRQALVRKLKIREDHLAVYDLESDGFQLRPVDPVRADVLEAERRIEQKM
;
A
#
# COMPACT_ATOMS: atom_id res chain seq x y z
N LEU A 1 13.56 -63.94 60.51
CA LEU A 1 13.77 -62.65 61.22
C LEU A 1 15.22 -62.24 60.97
N PHE A 2 15.45 -60.96 60.62
CA PHE A 2 16.69 -60.34 60.05
C PHE A 2 16.89 -60.62 58.54
N SER A 3 17.20 -59.67 57.65
CA SER A 3 17.51 -58.23 57.73
C SER A 3 17.10 -57.59 56.38
N ALA A 4 16.33 -56.50 56.40
CA ALA A 4 16.07 -55.70 55.21
C ALA A 4 17.19 -54.65 55.08
N MET A 5 18.00 -54.77 54.02
CA MET A 5 19.01 -53.78 53.67
C MET A 5 18.33 -52.48 53.21
N LEU A 6 18.71 -51.38 53.86
CA LEU A 6 18.46 -50.00 53.47
C LEU A 6 19.08 -49.72 52.09
N PHE A 7 18.25 -49.50 51.08
CA PHE A 7 18.68 -48.78 49.88
C PHE A 7 18.67 -47.28 50.15
N CYS A 8 19.85 -46.76 50.47
CA CYS A 8 20.17 -45.34 50.50
C CYS A 8 20.29 -44.85 49.04
N GLY A 9 19.21 -44.28 48.50
CA GLY A 9 19.22 -43.65 47.18
C GLY A 9 19.58 -42.17 47.27
N CYS A 10 20.83 -41.83 46.95
CA CYS A 10 21.33 -40.46 46.81
C CYS A 10 20.67 -39.73 45.63
N GLY A 11 19.46 -39.22 45.82
CA GLY A 11 18.83 -38.27 44.91
C GLY A 11 19.30 -36.85 45.21
N LYS A 12 20.38 -36.39 44.58
CA LYS A 12 20.58 -34.93 44.47
C LYS A 12 19.40 -34.42 43.65
N ARG A 13 18.47 -33.70 44.29
CA ARG A 13 17.42 -32.94 43.58
C ARG A 13 18.12 -32.12 42.51
N ALA A 14 17.74 -32.34 41.25
CA ALA A 14 18.16 -31.46 40.17
C ALA A 14 17.88 -30.02 40.60
N PRO A 15 18.81 -29.08 40.40
CA PRO A 15 18.56 -27.68 40.74
C PRO A 15 17.28 -27.24 40.04
N GLU A 16 16.43 -26.50 40.75
CA GLU A 16 15.20 -26.00 40.15
C GLU A 16 15.54 -25.26 38.86
N PRO A 17 14.82 -25.53 37.75
CA PRO A 17 15.07 -24.82 36.51
C PRO A 17 14.90 -23.32 36.76
N PRO A 18 15.70 -22.47 36.10
CA PRO A 18 15.68 -21.03 36.33
C PRO A 18 14.29 -20.45 35.99
N ARG A 19 13.43 -20.28 37.00
CA ARG A 19 12.04 -19.86 36.86
C ARG A 19 11.90 -18.51 36.16
N VAL A 20 12.84 -17.59 36.43
CA VAL A 20 12.90 -16.24 35.85
C VAL A 20 12.94 -16.28 34.32
N ARG A 21 13.68 -17.23 33.71
CA ARG A 21 13.74 -17.34 32.25
C ARG A 21 12.41 -17.79 31.67
N MET A 22 11.78 -18.79 32.29
CA MET A 22 10.49 -19.31 31.82
C MET A 22 9.38 -18.27 31.93
N THR A 23 9.30 -17.53 33.04
CA THR A 23 8.31 -16.47 33.20
C THR A 23 8.50 -15.38 32.14
N LEU A 24 9.75 -14.97 31.89
CA LEU A 24 10.04 -13.95 30.89
C LEU A 24 9.66 -14.37 29.46
N VAL A 25 9.87 -15.64 29.11
CA VAL A 25 9.45 -16.18 27.80
C VAL A 25 7.92 -16.16 27.68
N LEU A 26 7.20 -16.57 28.72
CA LEU A 26 5.73 -16.52 28.70
C LEU A 26 5.21 -15.09 28.58
N ASP A 27 5.78 -14.15 29.34
CA ASP A 27 5.40 -12.74 29.26
C ASP A 27 5.65 -12.14 27.86
N ILE A 28 6.75 -12.53 27.20
CA ILE A 28 7.05 -12.13 25.81
C ILE A 28 5.95 -12.65 24.89
N LEU A 29 5.62 -13.94 24.97
CA LEU A 29 4.58 -14.55 24.11
C LEU A 29 3.21 -13.91 24.34
N ASP A 30 2.85 -13.63 25.59
CA ASP A 30 1.60 -12.96 25.94
C ASP A 30 1.53 -11.54 25.36
N ASN A 31 2.64 -10.77 25.43
CA ASN A 31 2.69 -9.43 24.85
C ASN A 31 2.67 -9.45 23.32
N VAL A 32 3.39 -10.37 22.68
CA VAL A 32 3.35 -10.57 21.22
C VAL A 32 1.93 -10.93 20.77
N ALA A 33 1.28 -11.87 21.45
CA ALA A 33 -0.09 -12.28 21.16
C ALA A 33 -1.11 -11.14 21.38
N ALA A 34 -0.84 -10.24 22.33
CA ALA A 34 -1.66 -9.07 22.60
C ALA A 34 -1.35 -7.86 21.70
N GLY A 35 -0.40 -7.94 20.75
CA GLY A 35 0.02 -6.81 19.92
C GLY A 35 0.78 -5.71 20.68
N LYS A 36 1.26 -6.00 21.89
CA LYS A 36 2.01 -5.08 22.75
C LYS A 36 3.50 -5.09 22.37
N HIS A 37 3.79 -4.67 21.15
CA HIS A 37 5.11 -4.84 20.53
C HIS A 37 6.23 -4.11 21.27
N ARG A 38 5.94 -2.94 21.88
CA ARG A 38 6.94 -2.18 22.65
C ARG A 38 7.29 -2.87 23.97
N GLU A 39 6.30 -3.40 24.67
CA GLU A 39 6.46 -4.18 25.89
C GLU A 39 7.18 -5.50 25.60
N ALA A 40 6.78 -6.22 24.54
CA ALA A 40 7.46 -7.42 24.07
C ALA A 40 8.93 -7.15 23.76
N LEU A 41 9.24 -6.09 23.01
CA LEU A 41 10.61 -5.71 22.66
C LEU A 41 11.49 -5.45 23.90
N ALA A 42 10.95 -4.78 24.91
CA ALA A 42 11.67 -4.54 26.17
C ALA A 42 12.01 -5.86 26.89
N GLN A 43 11.07 -6.81 26.93
CA GLN A 43 11.26 -8.11 27.55
C GLN A 43 12.21 -9.01 26.75
N ILE A 44 12.15 -8.98 25.41
CA ILE A 44 13.08 -9.67 24.52
C ILE A 44 14.52 -9.22 24.76
N ARG A 45 14.76 -7.90 24.86
CA ARG A 45 16.09 -7.35 25.18
C ARG A 45 16.60 -7.85 26.53
N ARG A 46 15.72 -7.87 27.54
CA ARG A 46 16.06 -8.43 28.86
C ARG A 46 16.37 -9.93 28.79
N TYR A 47 15.64 -10.70 27.97
CA TYR A 47 15.91 -12.13 27.79
C TYR A 47 17.25 -12.35 27.10
N LYS A 48 17.60 -11.53 26.11
CA LYS A 48 18.89 -11.56 25.40
C LYS A 48 20.08 -11.31 26.31
N GLU A 49 19.94 -10.47 27.34
CA GLU A 49 20.96 -10.29 28.39
C GLU A 49 21.22 -11.57 29.19
N LEU A 50 20.18 -12.39 29.39
CA LEU A 50 20.26 -13.67 30.12
C LEU A 50 20.78 -14.83 29.26
N ASP A 51 20.60 -14.74 27.94
CA ASP A 51 20.93 -15.78 26.97
C ASP A 51 21.38 -15.18 25.63
N GLN A 52 22.65 -14.76 25.56
CA GLN A 52 23.21 -14.03 24.41
C GLN A 52 23.42 -14.90 23.16
N THR A 53 23.43 -16.24 23.30
CA THR A 53 23.69 -17.16 22.18
C THR A 53 22.41 -17.56 21.45
N ASN A 54 21.26 -17.09 21.91
CA ASN A 54 19.97 -17.48 21.37
C ASN A 54 19.61 -16.69 20.11
N VAL A 55 19.81 -17.31 18.95
CA VAL A 55 19.54 -16.71 17.64
C VAL A 55 18.05 -16.38 17.45
N PHE A 56 17.14 -17.18 18.02
CA PHE A 56 15.69 -16.95 17.90
C PHE A 56 15.26 -15.63 18.56
N VAL A 57 15.94 -15.23 19.63
CA VAL A 57 15.66 -13.98 20.35
C VAL A 57 16.06 -12.77 19.51
N ALA A 58 17.17 -12.87 18.77
CA ALA A 58 17.59 -11.81 17.85
C ALA A 58 16.60 -11.65 16.69
N GLU A 59 16.10 -12.76 16.14
CA GLU A 59 15.08 -12.72 15.09
C GLU A 59 13.75 -12.15 15.61
N LEU A 60 13.30 -12.59 16.79
CA LEU A 60 12.09 -12.07 17.42
C LEU A 60 12.22 -10.56 17.73
N GLU A 61 13.41 -10.10 18.14
CA GLU A 61 13.68 -8.67 18.31
C GLU A 61 13.47 -7.88 17.02
N ASN A 62 13.94 -8.42 15.90
CA ASN A 62 13.79 -7.80 14.57
C ASN A 62 12.32 -7.77 14.13
N ILE A 63 11.59 -8.86 14.33
CA ILE A 63 10.14 -8.94 14.05
C ILE A 63 9.38 -7.89 14.85
N GLU A 64 9.61 -7.79 16.17
CA GLU A 64 8.91 -6.82 17.00
C GLU A 64 9.28 -5.36 16.65
N ARG A 65 10.53 -5.09 16.26
CA ARG A 65 10.92 -3.78 15.72
C ARG A 65 10.18 -3.46 14.42
N ALA A 66 10.04 -4.42 13.50
CA ALA A 66 9.28 -4.23 12.27
C ALA A 66 7.80 -3.96 12.58
N ASN A 67 7.19 -4.72 13.48
CA ASN A 67 5.79 -4.54 13.90
C ASN A 67 5.54 -3.16 14.51
N ILE A 68 6.46 -2.64 15.33
CA ILE A 68 6.36 -1.27 15.87
C ILE A 68 6.28 -0.24 14.75
N HIS A 69 7.18 -0.33 13.76
CA HIS A 69 7.18 0.63 12.64
C HIS A 69 6.00 0.45 11.69
N ILE A 70 5.49 -0.77 11.50
CA ILE A 70 4.23 -1.00 10.78
C ILE A 70 3.09 -0.30 11.51
N GLY A 71 2.98 -0.44 12.83
CA GLY A 71 1.97 0.27 13.63
C GLY A 71 2.12 1.79 13.59
N GLU A 72 3.36 2.31 13.54
CA GLU A 72 3.61 3.75 13.33
C GLU A 72 3.13 4.20 11.94
N ALA A 73 3.35 3.39 10.91
CA ALA A 73 2.87 3.68 9.56
C ALA A 73 1.34 3.67 9.48
N GLU A 74 0.69 2.69 10.10
CA GLU A 74 -0.77 2.60 10.18
C GLU A 74 -1.38 3.82 10.90
N ASN A 75 -0.80 4.22 12.04
CA ASN A 75 -1.24 5.41 12.76
C ASN A 75 -1.08 6.69 11.93
N ALA A 76 0.01 6.80 11.16
CA ALA A 76 0.21 7.93 10.25
C ALA A 76 -0.84 7.95 9.13
N LEU A 77 -1.16 6.79 8.53
CA LEU A 77 -2.23 6.68 7.53
C LEU A 77 -3.61 7.05 8.10
N GLN A 78 -3.92 6.65 9.34
CA GLN A 78 -5.17 7.04 10.01
C GLN A 78 -5.27 8.55 10.21
N GLN A 79 -4.14 9.24 10.34
CA GLN A 79 -4.05 10.69 10.45
C GLN A 79 -3.92 11.39 9.08
N GLN A 80 -4.05 10.66 7.98
CA GLN A 80 -3.83 11.14 6.61
C GLN A 80 -2.39 11.68 6.37
N ASP A 81 -1.42 11.27 7.19
CA ASP A 81 0.01 11.58 7.02
C ASP A 81 0.71 10.48 6.23
N GLN A 82 0.56 10.51 4.91
CA GLN A 82 1.23 9.55 4.03
C GLN A 82 2.77 9.64 4.12
N ALA A 83 3.31 10.86 4.23
CA ALA A 83 4.75 11.06 4.34
C ALA A 83 5.31 10.46 5.65
N GLY A 84 4.53 10.53 6.74
CA GLY A 84 4.80 9.82 7.99
C GLY A 84 4.83 8.31 7.81
N ALA A 85 3.84 7.75 7.12
CA ALA A 85 3.76 6.31 6.87
C ALA A 85 4.96 5.79 6.06
N GLU A 86 5.31 6.48 4.98
CA GLU A 86 6.47 6.10 4.17
C GLU A 86 7.79 6.24 4.93
N ARG A 87 7.93 7.26 5.79
CA ARG A 87 9.12 7.41 6.65
C ARG A 87 9.24 6.26 7.64
N ALA A 88 8.15 5.86 8.29
CA ALA A 88 8.14 4.75 9.23
C ALA A 88 8.56 3.43 8.56
N ILE A 89 8.00 3.10 7.38
CA ILE A 89 8.38 1.89 6.65
C ILE A 89 9.83 1.94 6.14
N ARG A 90 10.28 3.10 5.62
CA ARG A 90 11.70 3.26 5.20
C ARG A 90 12.67 3.08 6.36
N GLU A 91 12.33 3.61 7.53
CA GLU A 91 13.12 3.43 8.74
C GLU A 91 13.15 1.97 9.21
N ALA A 92 12.01 1.28 9.15
CA ALA A 92 11.93 -0.15 9.44
C ALA A 92 12.88 -0.96 8.54
N ILE A 93 12.86 -0.70 7.23
CA ILE A 93 13.76 -1.37 6.26
C ILE A 93 15.22 -1.04 6.55
N ARG A 94 15.53 0.18 6.97
CA ARG A 94 16.89 0.60 7.32
C ARG A 94 17.42 -0.10 8.58
N VAL A 95 16.56 -0.30 9.58
CA VAL A 95 16.94 -0.86 10.89
C VAL A 95 16.92 -2.38 10.89
N VAL A 96 15.90 -2.98 10.29
CA VAL A 96 15.65 -4.43 10.32
C VAL A 96 16.13 -5.12 9.04
N GLY A 97 16.16 -4.40 7.92
CA GLY A 97 16.43 -4.95 6.59
C GLY A 97 15.16 -5.10 5.74
N PRO A 98 15.31 -5.42 4.45
CA PRO A 98 14.20 -5.53 3.51
C PRO A 98 13.50 -6.90 3.63
N VAL A 99 12.80 -7.14 4.74
CA VAL A 99 11.96 -8.34 4.87
C VAL A 99 10.74 -8.25 3.94
N PRO A 100 10.15 -9.39 3.53
CA PRO A 100 9.05 -9.41 2.56
C PRO A 100 7.87 -8.50 2.93
N GLU A 101 7.48 -8.47 4.20
CA GLU A 101 6.35 -7.70 4.72
C GLU A 101 6.60 -6.19 4.62
N LEU A 102 7.79 -5.73 5.00
CA LEU A 102 8.17 -4.32 4.90
C LEU A 102 8.32 -3.88 3.43
N THR A 103 8.85 -4.76 2.59
CA THR A 103 8.98 -4.49 1.15
C THR A 103 7.61 -4.41 0.48
N LYS A 104 6.68 -5.29 0.88
CA LYS A 104 5.28 -5.22 0.46
C LYS A 104 4.63 -3.91 0.93
N ALA A 105 4.76 -3.55 2.21
CA ALA A 105 4.20 -2.31 2.75
C ALA A 105 4.73 -1.06 2.02
N ALA A 106 6.03 -1.02 1.71
CA ALA A 106 6.61 0.07 0.94
C ALA A 106 6.03 0.18 -0.48
N ASN A 107 5.82 -0.97 -1.14
CA ASN A 107 5.20 -1.02 -2.46
C ASN A 107 3.72 -0.61 -2.41
N ASP A 108 2.99 -1.07 -1.41
CA ASP A 108 1.57 -0.74 -1.22
C ASP A 108 1.40 0.77 -1.00
N LEU A 109 2.24 1.39 -0.15
CA LEU A 109 2.25 2.85 0.06
C LEU A 109 2.52 3.62 -1.23
N ARG A 110 3.50 3.17 -2.04
CA ARG A 110 3.78 3.78 -3.35
C ARG A 110 2.56 3.68 -4.28
N LEU A 111 1.92 2.52 -4.34
CA LEU A 111 0.74 2.32 -5.18
C LEU A 111 -0.43 3.19 -4.73
N LEU A 112 -0.63 3.37 -3.42
CA LEU A 112 -1.64 4.27 -2.89
C LEU A 112 -1.38 5.73 -3.30
N ALA A 113 -0.12 6.19 -3.24
CA ALA A 113 0.29 7.51 -3.73
C ALA A 113 -0.07 7.73 -5.21
N GLU A 114 0.23 6.73 -6.04
CA GLU A 114 -0.06 6.77 -7.47
C GLU A 114 -1.56 6.77 -7.75
N LEU A 115 -2.33 6.01 -6.98
CA LEU A 115 -3.80 6.01 -7.05
C LEU A 115 -4.39 7.37 -6.66
N GLU A 116 -3.85 8.03 -5.63
CA GLU A 116 -4.29 9.38 -5.25
C GLU A 116 -4.03 10.40 -6.38
N MET A 117 -2.83 10.39 -6.95
CA MET A 117 -2.50 11.27 -8.09
C MET A 117 -3.39 11.00 -9.31
N LEU A 118 -3.71 9.73 -9.58
CA LEU A 118 -4.64 9.37 -10.66
C LEU A 118 -6.06 9.83 -10.33
N ALA A 119 -6.50 9.70 -9.08
CA ALA A 119 -7.80 10.21 -8.66
C ALA A 119 -7.91 11.71 -8.93
N TYR A 120 -6.88 12.49 -8.58
CA TYR A 120 -6.82 13.93 -8.87
C TYR A 120 -6.97 14.24 -10.37
N ARG A 121 -6.23 13.53 -11.23
CA ARG A 121 -6.32 13.71 -12.70
C ARG A 121 -7.68 13.30 -13.26
N ILE A 122 -8.29 12.25 -12.71
CA ILE A 122 -9.61 11.77 -13.09
C ILE A 122 -10.71 12.78 -12.75
N GLU A 123 -10.57 13.53 -11.65
CA GLU A 123 -11.51 14.60 -11.27
C GLU A 123 -11.39 15.84 -12.18
N GLN A 124 -10.24 16.04 -12.83
CA GLN A 124 -9.97 17.20 -13.69
C GLN A 124 -9.38 16.78 -15.04
N PRO A 125 -10.14 16.04 -15.87
CA PRO A 125 -9.64 15.58 -17.16
C PRO A 125 -9.55 16.72 -18.18
N GLU A 126 -8.48 16.77 -18.98
CA GLU A 126 -8.39 17.73 -20.08
C GLU A 126 -9.25 17.29 -21.26
N ASN A 127 -9.31 15.98 -21.54
CA ASN A 127 -10.07 15.39 -22.63
C ASN A 127 -10.49 13.94 -22.34
N SER A 128 -11.35 13.40 -23.22
CA SER A 128 -11.93 12.07 -23.09
C SER A 128 -10.89 10.95 -23.18
N ALA A 129 -9.87 11.09 -24.02
CA ALA A 129 -8.80 10.11 -24.18
C ALA A 129 -7.93 10.03 -22.91
N GLU A 130 -7.57 11.17 -22.35
CA GLU A 130 -6.82 11.26 -21.10
C GLU A 130 -7.63 10.67 -19.92
N LEU A 131 -8.91 11.00 -19.82
CA LEU A 131 -9.79 10.43 -18.79
C LEU A 131 -9.86 8.90 -18.91
N ALA A 132 -10.04 8.38 -20.13
CA ALA A 132 -10.10 6.94 -20.36
C ALA A 132 -8.79 6.25 -19.98
N ALA A 133 -7.64 6.82 -20.36
CA ALA A 133 -6.32 6.29 -20.01
C ALA A 133 -6.08 6.31 -18.50
N ASN A 134 -6.40 7.42 -17.82
CA ASN A 134 -6.24 7.54 -16.38
C ASN A 134 -7.16 6.57 -15.62
N LEU A 135 -8.41 6.37 -16.06
CA LEU A 135 -9.34 5.41 -15.46
C LEU A 135 -8.84 3.96 -15.59
N GLU A 136 -8.29 3.61 -16.74
CA GLU A 136 -7.74 2.27 -16.97
C GLU A 136 -6.47 2.03 -16.14
N LEU A 137 -5.57 3.01 -16.09
CA LEU A 137 -4.38 2.93 -15.23
C LEU A 137 -4.74 2.84 -13.74
N PHE A 138 -5.78 3.58 -13.31
CA PHE A 138 -6.32 3.48 -11.95
C PHE A 138 -6.81 2.07 -11.67
N ARG A 139 -7.60 1.47 -12.57
CA ARG A 139 -8.10 0.09 -12.43
C ARG A 139 -6.96 -0.93 -12.30
N GLN A 140 -5.93 -0.81 -13.14
CA GLN A 140 -4.78 -1.71 -13.12
C GLN A 140 -4.02 -1.64 -11.79
N LYS A 141 -3.80 -0.44 -11.25
CA LYS A 141 -3.14 -0.27 -9.95
C LYS A 141 -4.04 -0.69 -8.79
N ALA A 142 -5.34 -0.42 -8.87
CA ALA A 142 -6.31 -0.83 -7.86
C ALA A 142 -6.45 -2.35 -7.73
N ALA A 143 -6.09 -3.12 -8.77
CA ALA A 143 -6.07 -4.59 -8.72
C ALA A 143 -5.12 -5.15 -7.66
N ALA A 144 -4.14 -4.37 -7.18
CA ALA A 144 -3.30 -4.74 -6.03
C ALA A 144 -4.07 -4.75 -4.70
N PHE A 145 -5.28 -4.17 -4.65
CA PHE A 145 -6.12 -4.04 -3.47
C PHE A 145 -7.52 -4.64 -3.74
N PRO A 146 -7.63 -5.95 -3.98
CA PRO A 146 -8.87 -6.57 -4.45
C PRO A 146 -10.05 -6.46 -3.46
N ASP A 147 -9.75 -6.40 -2.16
CA ASP A 147 -10.76 -6.32 -1.11
C ASP A 147 -11.32 -4.89 -0.93
N ASN A 148 -10.76 -3.89 -1.62
CA ASN A 148 -11.20 -2.50 -1.53
C ASN A 148 -12.31 -2.19 -2.56
N LEU A 149 -13.56 -2.41 -2.16
CA LEU A 149 -14.74 -2.14 -2.99
C LEU A 149 -14.88 -0.67 -3.42
N ALA A 150 -14.28 0.28 -2.70
CA ALA A 150 -14.36 1.69 -3.05
C ALA A 150 -13.62 1.98 -4.37
N PHE A 151 -12.50 1.31 -4.64
CA PHE A 151 -11.75 1.49 -5.89
C PHE A 151 -12.50 0.96 -7.11
N LEU A 152 -13.22 -0.16 -6.98
CA LEU A 152 -14.05 -0.70 -8.07
C LEU A 152 -15.16 0.30 -8.44
N GLY A 153 -15.93 0.75 -7.45
CA GLY A 153 -17.01 1.72 -7.66
C GLY A 153 -16.54 3.10 -8.14
N TYR A 154 -15.28 3.46 -7.92
CA TYR A 154 -14.72 4.76 -8.34
C TYR A 154 -14.66 4.89 -9.87
N THR A 155 -14.16 3.86 -10.55
CA THR A 155 -13.94 3.90 -12.01
C THR A 155 -15.23 3.83 -12.81
N ASP A 156 -16.15 2.93 -12.43
CA ASP A 156 -17.40 2.70 -13.16
C ASP A 156 -18.29 3.94 -13.22
N LYS A 157 -18.36 4.70 -12.11
CA LYS A 157 -19.13 5.96 -12.06
C LYS A 157 -18.65 7.01 -13.06
N ARG A 158 -17.36 6.99 -13.40
CA ARG A 158 -16.70 8.00 -14.23
C ARG A 158 -16.54 7.57 -15.69
N GLN A 159 -16.78 6.29 -16.01
CA GLN A 159 -16.82 5.82 -17.38
C GLN A 159 -17.88 6.53 -18.24
N ALA A 160 -19.02 6.91 -17.63
CA ALA A 160 -20.06 7.67 -18.32
C ALA A 160 -19.60 9.09 -18.70
N LEU A 161 -18.67 9.68 -17.93
CA LEU A 161 -18.12 11.01 -18.21
C LEU A 161 -17.22 10.99 -19.46
N VAL A 162 -16.47 9.91 -19.69
CA VAL A 162 -15.67 9.72 -20.92
C VAL A 162 -16.52 9.92 -22.16
N ARG A 163 -17.69 9.25 -22.22
CA ARG A 163 -18.60 9.37 -23.36
C ARG A 163 -19.15 10.79 -23.54
N LYS A 164 -19.49 11.46 -22.44
CA LYS A 164 -20.00 12.84 -22.48
C LYS A 164 -18.93 13.82 -22.98
N LEU A 165 -17.69 13.67 -22.50
CA LEU A 165 -16.56 14.49 -22.96
C LEU A 165 -16.27 14.25 -24.43
N LYS A 166 -16.27 12.99 -24.88
CA LYS A 166 -16.04 12.66 -26.29
C LYS A 166 -17.08 13.31 -27.21
N ILE A 167 -18.37 13.20 -26.87
CA ILE A 167 -19.44 13.88 -27.63
C ILE A 167 -19.22 15.40 -27.69
N ARG A 168 -18.84 16.01 -26.57
CA ARG A 168 -18.56 17.45 -26.53
C ARG A 168 -17.37 17.82 -27.42
N GLU A 169 -16.30 17.04 -27.37
CA GLU A 169 -15.09 17.25 -28.19
C GLU A 169 -15.41 17.12 -29.68
N ASP A 170 -16.19 16.11 -30.07
CA ASP A 170 -16.60 15.90 -31.46
C ASP A 170 -17.47 17.06 -31.97
N HIS A 171 -18.38 17.56 -31.12
CA HIS A 171 -19.18 18.74 -31.45
C HIS A 171 -18.32 20.01 -31.62
N LEU A 172 -17.33 20.22 -30.75
CA LEU A 172 -16.41 21.36 -30.85
C LEU A 172 -15.55 21.26 -32.11
N ALA A 173 -15.03 20.07 -32.44
CA ALA A 173 -14.24 19.86 -33.66
C ALA A 173 -15.04 20.22 -34.93
N VAL A 174 -16.31 19.79 -35.01
CA VAL A 174 -17.19 20.16 -36.12
C VAL A 174 -17.44 21.66 -36.19
N TYR A 175 -17.65 22.30 -35.04
CA TYR A 175 -17.86 23.75 -34.95
C TYR A 175 -16.62 24.54 -35.39
N ASP A 176 -15.43 24.13 -34.94
CA ASP A 176 -14.16 24.78 -35.26
C ASP A 176 -13.87 24.70 -36.77
N LEU A 177 -14.06 23.51 -37.38
CA LEU A 177 -13.93 23.32 -38.84
C LEU A 177 -14.91 24.21 -39.63
N GLU A 178 -16.13 24.38 -39.14
CA GLU A 178 -17.12 25.24 -39.78
C GLU A 178 -16.76 26.73 -39.67
N SER A 179 -16.33 27.17 -38.49
CA SER A 179 -15.89 28.54 -38.24
C SER A 179 -14.67 28.90 -39.11
N ASP A 180 -13.65 28.04 -39.13
CA ASP A 180 -12.43 28.25 -39.91
C ASP A 180 -12.72 28.24 -41.41
N GLY A 181 -13.54 27.30 -41.88
CA GLY A 181 -13.98 27.25 -43.27
C GLY A 181 -14.71 28.52 -43.71
N PHE A 182 -15.60 29.05 -42.86
CA PHE A 182 -16.32 30.30 -43.11
C PHE A 182 -15.36 31.50 -43.21
N GLN A 183 -14.40 31.61 -42.28
CA GLN A 183 -13.43 32.70 -42.27
C GLN A 183 -12.46 32.62 -43.45
N LEU A 184 -12.08 31.42 -43.88
CA LEU A 184 -11.11 31.22 -44.97
C LEU A 184 -11.72 31.34 -46.36
N ARG A 185 -13.00 31.04 -46.55
CA ARG A 185 -13.63 31.02 -47.88
C ARG A 185 -13.45 32.30 -48.73
N PRO A 186 -13.44 33.52 -48.17
CA PRO A 186 -13.15 34.73 -48.95
C PRO A 186 -11.69 34.87 -49.41
N VAL A 187 -10.74 34.23 -48.71
CA VAL A 187 -9.29 34.43 -48.91
C VAL A 187 -8.65 33.22 -49.61
N ASP A 188 -9.10 32.01 -49.30
CA ASP A 188 -8.61 30.75 -49.83
C ASP A 188 -9.77 29.74 -49.99
N PRO A 189 -10.51 29.79 -51.11
CA PRO A 189 -11.66 28.92 -51.35
C PRO A 189 -11.29 27.43 -51.40
N VAL A 190 -10.11 27.10 -51.93
CA VAL A 190 -9.66 25.72 -52.06
C VAL A 190 -9.45 25.11 -50.68
N ARG A 191 -8.80 25.84 -49.77
CA ARG A 191 -8.62 25.38 -48.40
C ARG A 191 -9.95 25.31 -47.64
N ALA A 192 -10.88 26.23 -47.88
CA ALA A 192 -12.21 26.16 -47.30
C ALA A 192 -13.01 24.93 -47.78
N ASP A 193 -12.88 24.53 -49.04
CA ASP A 193 -13.50 23.30 -49.57
C ASP A 193 -12.93 22.03 -48.89
N VAL A 194 -11.63 22.01 -48.59
CA VAL A 194 -10.99 20.93 -47.84
C VAL A 194 -11.56 20.83 -46.43
N LEU A 195 -11.65 21.95 -45.69
CA LEU A 195 -12.23 21.97 -44.34
C LEU A 195 -13.71 21.55 -44.34
N GLU A 196 -14.47 21.93 -45.37
CA GLU A 196 -15.86 21.49 -45.51
C GLU A 196 -15.96 19.96 -45.76
N ALA A 197 -15.03 19.39 -46.53
CA ALA A 197 -14.95 17.95 -46.73
C ALA A 197 -14.57 17.22 -45.42
N GLU A 198 -13.60 17.74 -44.67
CA GLU A 198 -13.22 17.22 -43.34
C GLU A 198 -14.38 17.26 -42.36
N ARG A 199 -15.11 18.39 -42.28
CA ARG A 199 -16.31 18.52 -41.43
C ARG A 199 -17.36 17.46 -41.76
N ARG A 200 -17.58 17.15 -43.04
CA ARG A 200 -18.54 16.11 -43.48
C ARG A 200 -18.08 14.70 -43.11
N ILE A 201 -16.78 14.47 -42.95
CA ILE A 201 -16.23 13.20 -42.46
C ILE A 201 -16.46 13.12 -40.95
N GLU A 202 -16.09 14.15 -40.19
CA GLU A 202 -16.25 14.20 -38.73
C GLU A 202 -17.73 14.08 -38.29
N GLN A 203 -18.67 14.69 -39.03
CA GLN A 203 -20.11 14.56 -38.76
C GLN A 203 -20.69 13.15 -38.97
N LYS A 204 -19.95 12.26 -39.65
CA LYS A 204 -20.38 10.88 -39.95
C LYS A 204 -19.76 9.84 -39.02
N MET A 205 -18.76 10.22 -38.23
CA MET A 205 -18.16 9.34 -37.21
C MET A 205 -18.95 9.40 -35.91
#